data_AF-A0A4Y2NYG2-F1
#
_entry.id   AF-A0A4Y2NYG2-F1
#
_cell.length_a   1.000
_cell.length_b   1.000
_cell.length_c   1.000
_cell.angle_alpha   90.00
_cell.angle_beta   90.00
_cell.angle_gamma   90.00
#
_symmetry.space_group_name_H-M   'P 1'
#
loop_
_entity.id
_entity.type
_entity.pdbx_description
1 polymer ?
#
loop_
_entity_poly.entity_id
_entity_poly.type
_entity_poly.pdbx_seq_one_letter_code
_entity_poly.pdbx_strand_id
1 'polypeptide(L)'
;MFIIYTDSFSVLKSLDSVHDHTHPLVFNVLDILENLASQGFIIYLCWIPSHVGILGNEQADKAAKSASISKNGTVPISDFKTHIKLLLYSKWQEHWNVETENKLHAVKPTVESWPSLKNRKADTVLTRLRIGHTRFTHRHLLLGDPAPMCSECNCIMSVHHILSACSNFNSQRLRFFNSTTISLPALLVETPHVHLFAFLKAIGFYSLI
;
A
#
# COMPACT_ATOMS: atom_id res chain seq x y z
N MET A 1 -2.36 -0.05 50.55
CA MET A 1 -3.07 0.38 49.33
C MET A 1 -2.22 1.43 48.64
N PHE A 2 -1.95 1.26 47.35
CA PHE A 2 -1.08 2.12 46.55
C PHE A 2 -1.82 2.59 45.30
N ILE A 3 -1.54 3.81 44.87
CA ILE A 3 -2.06 4.37 43.61
C ILE A 3 -0.85 4.80 42.77
N ILE A 4 -0.76 4.29 41.55
CA ILE A 4 0.26 4.66 40.56
C ILE A 4 -0.44 5.54 39.52
N TYR A 5 0.05 6.77 39.38
CA TYR A 5 -0.41 7.68 38.35
C TYR A 5 0.46 7.53 37.10
N THR A 6 -0.17 7.47 35.93
CA THR A 6 0.50 7.41 34.63
C THR A 6 -0.21 8.29 33.63
N ASP A 7 0.55 8.95 32.76
CA ASP A 7 0.01 9.71 31.65
C ASP A 7 -0.18 8.90 30.37
N SER A 8 0.25 7.64 30.36
CA SER A 8 0.12 6.73 29.22
C SER A 8 -1.24 6.03 29.21
N PHE A 9 -2.25 6.70 28.67
CA PHE A 9 -3.60 6.12 28.52
C PHE A 9 -3.59 4.81 27.70
N SER A 10 -2.72 4.73 26.69
CA SER A 10 -2.54 3.53 25.85
C SER A 10 -2.07 2.32 26.64
N VAL A 11 -1.18 2.50 27.63
CA VAL A 11 -0.72 1.40 28.50
C VAL A 11 -1.87 0.89 29.37
N LEU A 12 -2.65 1.79 29.96
CA LEU A 12 -3.81 1.41 30.77
C LEU A 12 -4.84 0.62 29.96
N LYS A 13 -5.12 1.06 28.73
CA LYS A 13 -5.98 0.31 27.81
C LYS A 13 -5.43 -1.07 27.45
N SER A 14 -4.11 -1.19 27.30
CA SER A 14 -3.46 -2.46 26.97
C SER A 14 -3.45 -3.44 28.15
N LEU A 15 -3.38 -2.94 29.39
CA LEU A 15 -3.46 -3.73 30.61
C LEU A 15 -4.89 -4.20 30.91
N ASP A 16 -5.89 -3.39 30.57
CA ASP A 16 -7.32 -3.70 30.75
C ASP A 16 -7.87 -4.67 29.68
N SER A 17 -7.21 -4.77 28.51
CA SER A 17 -7.69 -5.65 27.43
C SER A 17 -7.38 -7.12 27.73
N VAL A 18 -8.41 -7.93 27.96
CA VAL A 18 -8.30 -9.36 28.32
C VAL A 18 -7.73 -10.23 27.17
N HIS A 19 -7.62 -9.72 25.95
CA HIS A 19 -7.47 -10.55 24.73
C HIS A 19 -6.30 -10.21 23.81
N ASP A 20 -5.46 -9.22 24.13
CA ASP A 20 -4.42 -8.76 23.18
C ASP A 20 -3.09 -8.36 23.84
N HIS A 21 -2.57 -9.22 24.71
CA HIS A 21 -1.23 -9.04 25.29
C HIS A 21 -0.13 -9.46 24.30
N THR A 22 -0.11 -8.96 23.07
CA THR A 22 0.96 -9.35 22.11
C THR A 22 2.31 -8.68 22.42
N HIS A 23 2.30 -7.62 23.22
CA HIS A 23 3.47 -6.81 23.50
C HIS A 23 4.22 -7.30 24.76
N PRO A 24 5.52 -7.67 24.67
CA PRO A 24 6.28 -8.25 25.78
C PRO A 24 6.31 -7.40 27.06
N LEU A 25 6.34 -6.07 26.93
CA LEU A 25 6.32 -5.18 28.11
C LEU A 25 4.98 -5.19 28.85
N VAL A 26 3.86 -5.41 28.16
CA VAL A 26 2.53 -5.48 28.82
C VAL A 26 2.47 -6.74 29.68
N PHE A 27 2.96 -7.87 29.17
CA PHE A 27 3.09 -9.10 29.95
C PHE A 27 3.97 -8.91 31.18
N ASN A 28 5.15 -8.30 31.02
CA ASN A 28 6.03 -8.06 32.16
C ASN A 28 5.37 -7.21 33.25
N VAL A 29 4.58 -6.19 32.87
CA VAL A 29 3.84 -5.37 33.82
C VAL A 29 2.76 -6.18 34.53
N LEU A 30 1.99 -7.01 33.80
CA LEU A 30 0.97 -7.87 34.39
C LEU A 30 1.56 -8.89 35.37
N ASP A 31 2.66 -9.55 35.01
CA ASP A 31 3.37 -10.49 35.89
C ASP A 31 3.85 -9.79 37.18
N ILE A 32 4.39 -8.57 37.09
CA ILE A 32 4.75 -7.77 38.27
C ILE A 32 3.52 -7.46 39.13
N LEU A 33 2.41 -7.04 38.52
CA LEU A 33 1.18 -6.72 39.24
C LEU A 33 0.58 -7.95 39.93
N GLU A 34 0.56 -9.11 39.27
CA GLU A 34 0.10 -10.38 39.85
C GLU A 34 0.99 -10.82 41.02
N ASN A 35 2.32 -10.75 40.85
CA ASN A 35 3.27 -11.07 41.91
C ASN A 35 3.09 -10.16 43.14
N LEU A 36 2.87 -8.86 42.95
CA LEU A 36 2.59 -7.93 44.05
C LEU A 36 1.23 -8.21 44.70
N ALA A 37 0.20 -8.52 43.92
CA ALA A 37 -1.11 -8.90 44.45
C ALA A 37 -1.01 -10.18 45.32
N SER A 38 -0.22 -11.17 44.89
CA SER A 38 0.01 -12.41 45.65
C SER A 38 0.67 -12.17 47.03
N GLN A 39 1.42 -11.07 47.15
CA GLN A 39 2.05 -10.63 48.40
C GLN A 39 1.13 -9.73 49.25
N GLY A 40 -0.12 -9.52 48.83
CA GLY A 40 -1.11 -8.71 49.55
C GLY A 40 -1.08 -7.21 49.22
N PHE A 41 -0.35 -6.77 48.20
CA PHE A 41 -0.38 -5.38 47.75
C PHE A 41 -1.66 -5.09 46.96
N ILE A 42 -2.40 -4.05 47.35
CA ILE A 42 -3.53 -3.51 46.59
C ILE A 42 -3.04 -2.28 45.83
N ILE A 43 -3.00 -2.37 44.49
CA ILE A 43 -2.47 -1.34 43.58
C ILE A 43 -3.57 -0.87 42.64
N TYR A 44 -3.79 0.44 42.55
CA TYR A 44 -4.66 1.08 41.56
C TYR A 44 -3.82 1.85 40.55
N LEU A 45 -4.17 1.72 39.26
CA LEU A 45 -3.57 2.51 38.20
C LEU A 45 -4.53 3.65 37.81
N CYS A 46 -4.06 4.89 37.83
CA CYS A 46 -4.86 6.07 37.53
C CYS A 46 -4.25 6.88 36.38
N TRP A 47 -5.08 7.21 35.39
CA TRP A 47 -4.65 8.06 34.28
C TRP A 47 -4.62 9.53 34.70
N ILE A 48 -3.58 10.25 34.30
CA ILE A 48 -3.50 11.71 34.41
C ILE A 48 -3.09 12.35 33.07
N PRO A 49 -3.51 13.58 32.77
CA PRO A 49 -3.04 14.28 31.57
C PRO A 49 -1.54 14.60 31.65
N SER A 50 -0.83 14.40 30.53
CA SER A 50 0.58 14.80 30.38
C SER A 50 0.71 16.30 30.09
N HIS A 51 1.86 16.88 30.43
CA HIS A 51 2.26 18.25 30.05
C HIS A 51 1.32 19.40 30.46
N VAL A 52 0.58 19.24 31.56
CA VAL A 52 -0.34 20.27 32.10
C VAL A 52 0.14 20.90 33.42
N GLY A 53 1.42 20.78 33.78
CA GLY A 53 1.95 21.37 35.02
C GLY A 53 1.78 20.50 36.27
N ILE A 54 1.42 19.21 36.15
CA ILE A 54 1.37 18.31 37.31
C ILE A 54 2.80 17.99 37.74
N LEU A 55 3.23 18.65 38.82
CA LEU A 55 4.61 18.63 39.31
C LEU A 55 5.17 17.21 39.52
N GLY A 56 4.36 16.27 40.02
CA GLY A 56 4.77 14.87 40.16
C GLY A 56 4.98 14.14 38.83
N ASN A 57 4.13 14.37 37.83
CA ASN A 57 4.28 13.77 36.49
C ASN A 57 5.51 14.35 35.79
N GLU A 58 5.71 15.66 35.88
CA GLU A 58 6.87 16.33 35.27
C GLU A 58 8.19 15.85 35.89
N GLN A 59 8.21 15.59 37.20
CA GLN A 59 9.36 14.99 37.86
C GLN A 59 9.62 13.56 37.38
N ALA A 60 8.56 12.73 37.27
CA ALA A 60 8.65 11.37 36.75
C ALA A 60 9.16 11.36 35.30
N ASP A 61 8.63 12.21 34.43
CA ASP A 61 9.06 12.37 33.03
C ASP A 61 10.51 12.81 32.93
N LYS A 62 10.93 13.79 33.75
CA LYS A 62 12.30 14.27 33.77
C LYS A 62 13.26 13.16 34.22
N ALA A 63 12.90 12.41 35.27
CA ALA A 63 13.68 11.28 35.75
C ALA A 63 13.79 10.18 34.67
N ALA A 64 12.68 9.84 34.01
CA ALA A 64 12.67 8.85 32.93
C ALA A 64 13.53 9.29 31.73
N LYS A 65 13.43 10.55 31.30
CA LYS A 65 14.27 11.12 30.23
C LYS A 65 15.75 11.12 30.59
N SER A 66 16.10 11.52 31.82
CA SER A 66 17.48 11.50 32.30
C SER A 66 18.06 10.09 32.42
N ALA A 67 17.23 9.08 32.68
CA ALA A 67 17.62 7.68 32.74
C ALA A 67 17.68 7.00 31.35
N SER A 68 17.32 7.68 30.26
CA SER A 68 17.26 7.10 28.90
C SER A 68 18.62 6.88 28.21
N ILE A 69 19.70 6.76 28.99
CA ILE A 69 21.05 6.54 28.46
C ILE A 69 21.13 5.11 27.88
N SER A 70 20.92 5.01 26.56
CA SER A 70 21.25 3.90 25.66
C SER A 70 21.39 2.53 26.34
N LYS A 71 20.25 1.95 26.74
CA LYS A 71 20.21 0.49 26.87
C LYS A 71 19.95 -0.09 25.48
N ASN A 72 20.67 -1.15 25.14
CA ASN A 72 20.29 -2.14 24.14
C ASN A 72 18.95 -2.79 24.58
N GLY A 73 17.90 -1.98 24.64
CA GLY A 73 16.56 -2.43 24.97
C GLY A 73 16.11 -3.33 23.84
N THR A 74 15.61 -4.51 24.17
CA THR A 74 14.97 -5.39 23.20
C THR A 74 13.70 -4.70 22.71
N VAL A 75 13.79 -4.04 21.56
CA VAL A 75 12.60 -3.52 20.87
C VAL A 75 11.77 -4.73 20.43
N PRO A 76 10.43 -4.70 20.60
CA PRO A 76 9.56 -5.75 20.12
C PRO A 76 9.85 -6.10 18.65
N ILE A 77 9.87 -7.40 18.33
CA ILE A 77 10.10 -7.89 16.97
C ILE A 77 9.10 -7.29 15.97
N SER A 78 7.88 -6.97 16.41
CA SER A 78 6.85 -6.28 15.60
C SER A 78 7.34 -4.94 15.04
N ASP A 79 8.10 -4.19 15.82
CA ASP A 79 8.56 -2.86 15.45
C ASP A 79 9.72 -2.97 14.45
N PHE A 80 10.61 -3.94 14.66
CA PHE A 80 11.63 -4.32 13.68
C PHE A 80 10.99 -4.79 12.37
N LYS A 81 9.95 -5.63 12.42
CA LYS A 81 9.24 -6.09 11.21
C LYS A 81 8.69 -4.91 10.41
N THR A 82 8.10 -3.93 11.08
CA THR A 82 7.57 -2.72 10.43
C THR A 82 8.68 -1.92 9.79
N HIS A 83 9.78 -1.68 10.52
CA HIS A 83 10.94 -0.95 10.00
C HIS A 83 11.59 -1.67 8.80
N ILE A 84 11.82 -2.97 8.90
CA ILE A 84 12.35 -3.80 7.82
C ILE A 84 11.43 -3.75 6.60
N LYS A 85 10.11 -3.85 6.80
CA LYS A 85 9.13 -3.74 5.72
C LYS A 85 9.26 -2.39 5.01
N LEU A 86 9.33 -1.28 5.75
CA LEU A 86 9.51 0.06 5.17
C LEU A 86 10.80 0.16 4.35
N LEU A 87 11.92 -0.35 4.87
CA LEU A 87 13.19 -0.37 4.14
C LEU A 87 13.12 -1.21 2.86
N LEU A 88 12.47 -2.38 2.91
CA LEU A 88 12.27 -3.23 1.74
C LEU A 88 11.42 -2.54 0.67
N TYR A 89 10.30 -1.91 1.05
CA TYR A 89 9.48 -1.15 0.10
C TYR A 89 10.22 0.06 -0.47
N SER A 90 11.02 0.78 0.33
CA SER A 90 11.85 1.88 -0.16
C SER A 90 12.83 1.41 -1.23
N LYS A 91 13.60 0.35 -0.94
CA LYS A 91 14.54 -0.23 -1.90
C LYS A 91 13.82 -0.75 -3.15
N TRP A 92 12.68 -1.41 -2.99
CA TRP A 92 11.90 -1.88 -4.14
C TRP A 92 11.41 -0.70 -4.99
N GLN A 93 10.93 0.38 -4.37
CA GLN A 93 10.54 1.60 -5.09
C GLN A 93 11.73 2.25 -5.81
N GLU A 94 12.91 2.30 -5.20
CA GLU A 94 14.14 2.80 -5.85
C GLU A 94 14.49 1.99 -7.10
N HIS A 95 14.48 0.65 -7.01
CA HIS A 95 14.67 -0.22 -8.17
C HIS A 95 13.58 -0.01 -9.22
N TRP A 96 12.33 0.13 -8.79
CA TRP A 96 11.19 0.31 -9.69
C TRP A 96 11.25 1.63 -10.46
N ASN A 97 11.72 2.72 -9.83
CA ASN A 97 11.88 4.02 -10.47
C ASN A 97 12.88 4.03 -11.64
N VAL A 98 13.81 3.06 -11.68
CA VAL A 98 14.82 2.94 -12.75
C VAL A 98 14.27 2.19 -13.97
N GLU A 99 13.15 1.49 -13.84
CA GLU A 99 12.52 0.67 -14.90
C GLU A 99 11.77 1.54 -15.94
N THR A 100 12.50 2.35 -16.70
CA THR A 100 11.94 3.31 -17.67
C THR A 100 11.32 2.66 -18.90
N GLU A 101 11.78 1.47 -19.30
CA GLU A 101 11.26 0.74 -20.47
C GLU A 101 10.08 -0.20 -20.12
N ASN A 102 9.75 -0.31 -18.83
CA ASN A 102 8.70 -1.20 -18.38
C ASN A 102 7.30 -0.60 -18.63
N LYS A 103 6.51 -1.27 -19.48
CA LYS A 103 5.14 -0.84 -19.84
C LYS A 103 4.23 -0.67 -18.61
N LEU A 104 4.42 -1.50 -17.57
CA LEU A 104 3.65 -1.40 -16.34
C LEU A 104 4.08 -0.18 -15.51
N HIS A 105 5.37 0.18 -15.49
CA HIS A 105 5.88 1.35 -14.77
C HIS A 105 5.21 2.64 -15.27
N ALA A 106 5.00 2.75 -16.59
CA ALA A 106 4.29 3.89 -17.18
C ALA A 106 2.86 4.07 -16.64
N VAL A 107 2.21 3.02 -16.12
CA VAL A 107 0.84 3.05 -15.57
C VAL A 107 0.83 3.03 -14.04
N LYS A 108 1.80 2.34 -13.43
CA LYS A 108 1.90 2.07 -12.00
C LYS A 108 3.29 2.47 -11.51
N PRO A 109 3.56 3.76 -11.29
CA PRO A 109 4.88 4.25 -10.86
C PRO A 109 5.19 3.91 -9.40
N THR A 110 4.18 3.58 -8.59
CA THR A 110 4.35 3.24 -7.17
C THR A 110 4.24 1.74 -6.93
N VAL A 111 5.10 1.22 -6.06
CA VAL A 111 5.09 -0.18 -5.62
C VAL A 111 4.04 -0.36 -4.52
N GLU A 112 2.79 -0.40 -4.94
CA GLU A 112 1.65 -0.67 -4.06
C GLU A 112 0.81 -1.87 -4.55
N SER A 113 -0.01 -2.42 -3.66
CA SER A 113 -0.97 -3.45 -4.05
C SER A 113 -2.20 -2.77 -4.64
N TRP A 114 -2.63 -3.20 -5.83
CA TRP A 114 -3.91 -2.80 -6.40
C TRP A 114 -4.92 -3.93 -6.21
N PRO A 115 -6.17 -3.63 -5.81
CA PRO A 115 -7.19 -4.64 -5.62
C PRO A 115 -7.57 -5.30 -6.95
N SER A 116 -7.86 -6.59 -6.92
CA SER A 116 -8.40 -7.32 -8.07
C SER A 116 -9.86 -6.95 -8.31
N LEU A 117 -10.27 -6.91 -9.58
CA LEU A 117 -11.68 -6.78 -9.93
C LEU A 117 -12.45 -8.03 -9.54
N LYS A 118 -13.71 -7.86 -9.09
CA LYS A 118 -14.61 -8.98 -8.74
C LYS A 118 -14.84 -9.96 -9.90
N ASN A 119 -14.77 -9.47 -11.14
CA ASN A 119 -14.92 -10.29 -12.34
C ASN A 119 -13.53 -10.70 -12.88
N ARG A 120 -13.20 -12.00 -12.76
CA ARG A 120 -11.93 -12.58 -13.21
C ARG A 120 -11.59 -12.26 -14.68
N LYS A 121 -12.58 -12.28 -15.58
CA LYS A 121 -12.34 -11.99 -17.00
C LYS A 121 -11.99 -10.53 -17.21
N ALA A 122 -12.69 -9.62 -16.54
CA ALA A 122 -12.37 -8.19 -16.57
C ALA A 122 -10.99 -7.92 -15.95
N ASP A 123 -10.66 -8.59 -14.85
CA ASP A 123 -9.36 -8.48 -14.17
C ASP A 123 -8.19 -8.94 -15.06
N THR A 124 -8.39 -10.05 -15.78
CA THR A 124 -7.39 -10.57 -16.74
C THR A 124 -7.16 -9.58 -17.88
N VAL A 125 -8.24 -9.03 -18.44
CA VAL A 125 -8.16 -8.02 -19.51
C VAL A 125 -7.44 -6.78 -19.01
N LEU A 126 -7.80 -6.26 -17.83
CA LEU A 126 -7.17 -5.08 -17.24
C LEU A 126 -5.68 -5.31 -16.97
N THR A 127 -5.33 -6.47 -16.42
CA THR A 127 -3.92 -6.84 -16.15
C THR A 127 -3.11 -6.88 -17.44
N ARG A 128 -3.64 -7.51 -18.50
CA ARG A 128 -3.00 -7.56 -19.82
C ARG A 128 -2.81 -6.18 -20.44
N LEU A 129 -3.78 -5.27 -20.27
CA LEU A 129 -3.64 -3.89 -20.71
C LEU A 129 -2.55 -3.14 -19.94
N ARG A 130 -2.50 -3.29 -18.61
CA ARG A 130 -1.51 -2.64 -17.73
C ARG A 130 -0.08 -3.07 -18.03
N ILE A 131 0.17 -4.35 -18.25
CA ILE A 131 1.50 -4.86 -18.67
C ILE A 131 1.75 -4.67 -20.17
N GLY A 132 0.76 -4.17 -20.92
CA GLY A 132 0.84 -3.96 -22.37
C GLY A 132 0.90 -5.25 -23.21
N HIS A 133 0.62 -6.41 -22.64
CA HIS A 133 0.73 -7.73 -23.27
C HIS A 133 -0.65 -8.30 -23.57
N THR A 134 -1.06 -8.20 -24.83
CA THR A 134 -2.34 -8.74 -25.33
C THR A 134 -2.06 -9.81 -26.38
N ARG A 135 -3.04 -10.69 -26.65
CA ARG A 135 -2.90 -11.65 -27.75
C ARG A 135 -2.61 -10.92 -29.07
N PHE A 136 -3.28 -9.82 -29.37
CA PHE A 136 -3.01 -9.05 -30.59
C PHE A 136 -1.57 -8.54 -30.66
N THR A 137 -1.10 -7.87 -29.60
CA THR A 137 0.19 -7.16 -29.65
C THR A 137 1.40 -8.07 -29.48
N HIS A 138 1.27 -9.25 -28.85
CA HIS A 138 2.42 -10.11 -28.47
C HIS A 138 2.41 -11.53 -29.06
N ARG A 139 1.32 -11.98 -29.71
CA ARG A 139 1.27 -13.32 -30.33
C ARG A 139 2.40 -13.54 -31.34
N HIS A 140 2.79 -12.49 -32.06
CA HIS A 140 3.83 -12.56 -33.08
C HIS A 140 5.19 -13.02 -32.50
N LEU A 141 5.53 -12.62 -31.26
CA LEU A 141 6.75 -13.06 -30.57
C LEU A 141 6.75 -14.55 -30.25
N LEU A 142 5.57 -15.12 -30.00
CA LEU A 142 5.41 -16.53 -29.65
C LEU A 142 5.40 -17.45 -30.88
N LEU A 143 4.95 -16.92 -32.02
CA LEU A 143 4.78 -17.70 -33.25
C LEU A 143 5.85 -17.40 -34.32
N GLY A 144 6.69 -16.38 -34.12
CA GLY A 144 7.64 -15.93 -35.13
C GLY A 144 7.00 -15.18 -36.30
N ASP A 145 5.74 -14.75 -36.16
CA ASP A 145 5.04 -13.94 -37.16
C ASP A 145 5.60 -12.50 -37.19
N PRO A 146 5.38 -11.75 -38.28
CA PRO A 146 5.66 -10.31 -38.27
C PRO A 146 4.79 -9.57 -37.24
N ALA A 147 5.35 -8.52 -36.64
CA ALA A 147 4.62 -7.69 -35.69
C ALA A 147 3.40 -7.03 -36.37
N PRO A 148 2.24 -6.98 -35.69
CA PRO A 148 1.06 -6.29 -36.22
C PRO A 148 1.35 -4.80 -36.38
N MET A 149 1.08 -4.25 -37.56
CA MET A 149 1.29 -2.85 -37.89
C MET A 149 -0.04 -2.09 -37.96
N CYS A 150 -0.03 -0.85 -37.52
CA CYS A 150 -1.13 0.08 -37.75
C CYS A 150 -1.12 0.53 -39.20
N SER A 151 -2.20 0.29 -39.95
CA SER A 151 -2.30 0.68 -41.35
C SER A 151 -2.26 2.19 -41.57
N GLU A 152 -2.75 2.97 -40.61
CA GLU A 152 -2.83 4.43 -40.70
C GLU A 152 -1.55 5.11 -40.24
N CYS A 153 -0.98 4.66 -39.11
CA CYS A 153 0.16 5.31 -38.48
C CYS A 153 1.51 4.70 -38.87
N ASN A 154 1.50 3.58 -39.61
CA ASN A 154 2.67 2.82 -40.04
C ASN A 154 3.67 2.51 -38.90
N CYS A 155 3.15 2.15 -37.73
CA CYS A 155 3.93 1.80 -36.55
C CYS A 155 3.45 0.49 -35.93
N ILE A 156 4.29 -0.13 -35.10
CA ILE A 156 3.96 -1.40 -34.44
C ILE A 156 2.79 -1.19 -33.47
N MET A 157 1.80 -2.07 -33.53
CA MET A 157 0.64 -2.02 -32.65
C MET A 157 1.04 -2.31 -31.20
N SER A 158 0.71 -1.37 -30.31
CA SER A 158 0.89 -1.49 -28.87
C SER A 158 -0.40 -1.09 -28.14
N VAL A 159 -0.54 -1.49 -26.88
CA VAL A 159 -1.69 -1.07 -26.05
C VAL A 159 -1.71 0.46 -25.91
N HIS A 160 -0.55 1.09 -25.71
CA HIS A 160 -0.43 2.55 -25.70
C HIS A 160 -0.92 3.17 -27.00
N HIS A 161 -0.51 2.62 -28.15
CA HIS A 161 -0.94 3.12 -29.45
C HIS A 161 -2.47 3.05 -29.59
N ILE A 162 -3.05 1.89 -29.30
CA ILE A 162 -4.50 1.65 -29.45
C ILE A 162 -5.31 2.55 -28.51
N LEU A 163 -4.92 2.64 -27.24
CA LEU A 163 -5.70 3.35 -26.23
C LEU A 163 -5.51 4.87 -26.27
N SER A 164 -4.32 5.37 -26.65
CA SER A 164 -3.96 6.76 -26.37
C SER A 164 -3.42 7.55 -27.57
N ALA A 165 -2.90 6.92 -28.63
CA ALA A 165 -2.19 7.65 -29.71
C ALA A 165 -2.75 7.47 -31.13
N CYS A 166 -3.38 6.34 -31.46
CA CYS A 166 -3.82 6.05 -32.83
C CYS A 166 -4.96 6.98 -33.26
N SER A 167 -4.78 7.72 -34.35
CA SER A 167 -5.77 8.67 -34.89
C SER A 167 -7.10 8.00 -35.28
N ASN A 168 -7.07 6.75 -35.72
CA ASN A 168 -8.27 5.97 -36.09
C ASN A 168 -9.28 5.86 -34.96
N PHE A 169 -8.84 5.91 -33.70
CA PHE A 169 -9.72 5.78 -32.55
C PHE A 169 -10.11 7.13 -31.92
N ASN A 170 -9.80 8.26 -32.57
CA ASN A 170 -10.13 9.60 -32.07
C ASN A 170 -11.63 9.78 -31.82
N SER A 171 -12.47 9.36 -32.76
CA SER A 171 -13.93 9.52 -32.64
C SER A 171 -14.50 8.72 -31.46
N GLN A 172 -13.99 7.51 -31.24
CA GLN A 172 -14.39 6.65 -30.13
C GLN A 172 -13.83 7.18 -28.81
N ARG A 173 -12.59 7.69 -28.77
CA ARG A 173 -12.06 8.34 -27.57
C ARG A 173 -12.87 9.56 -27.19
N LEU A 174 -13.23 10.41 -28.14
CA LEU A 174 -14.11 11.56 -27.89
C LEU A 174 -15.47 11.11 -27.34
N ARG A 175 -16.06 10.05 -27.90
CA ARG A 175 -17.36 9.51 -27.45
C ARG A 175 -17.33 8.93 -26.04
N PHE A 176 -16.27 8.22 -25.66
CA PHE A 176 -16.22 7.47 -24.39
C PHE A 176 -15.44 8.18 -23.28
N PHE A 177 -14.53 9.09 -23.63
CA PHE A 177 -13.63 9.78 -22.70
C PHE A 177 -13.73 11.30 -22.79
N ASN A 178 -14.56 11.86 -23.68
CA ASN A 178 -14.69 13.30 -23.93
C ASN A 178 -13.37 14.00 -24.29
N SER A 179 -12.38 13.25 -24.77
CA SER A 179 -11.09 13.76 -25.22
C SER A 179 -10.52 12.89 -26.33
N THR A 180 -9.81 13.51 -27.28
CA THR A 180 -9.03 12.80 -28.30
C THR A 180 -7.65 12.39 -27.79
N THR A 181 -7.14 13.07 -26.76
CA THR A 181 -5.86 12.80 -26.11
C THR A 181 -6.11 12.36 -24.67
N ILE A 182 -5.71 11.14 -24.35
CA ILE A 182 -5.84 10.60 -22.98
C ILE A 182 -4.58 9.82 -22.63
N SER A 183 -4.02 10.09 -21.45
CA SER A 183 -2.85 9.37 -20.98
C SER A 183 -3.23 7.94 -20.59
N LEU A 184 -2.31 7.00 -20.82
CA LEU A 184 -2.52 5.60 -20.45
C LEU A 184 -2.78 5.42 -18.93
N PRO A 185 -2.11 6.14 -18.02
CA PRO A 185 -2.45 6.14 -16.59
C PRO A 185 -3.90 6.54 -16.32
N ALA A 186 -4.40 7.60 -16.96
CA ALA A 186 -5.79 8.05 -16.74
C ALA A 186 -6.84 6.98 -17.07
N LEU A 187 -6.49 6.01 -17.92
CA LEU A 187 -7.35 4.88 -18.27
C LEU A 187 -7.15 3.64 -17.38
N LEU A 188 -5.91 3.39 -16.93
CA LEU A 188 -5.48 2.08 -16.40
C LEU A 188 -4.93 2.12 -14.96
N VAL A 189 -5.02 3.25 -14.26
CA VAL A 189 -4.74 3.38 -12.81
C VAL A 189 -5.53 2.39 -11.96
N GLU A 190 -5.29 2.36 -10.64
CA GLU A 190 -5.87 1.42 -9.67
C GLU A 190 -7.35 1.08 -9.96
N THR A 191 -8.19 2.11 -10.05
CA THR A 191 -9.54 2.03 -10.62
C THR A 191 -9.54 2.45 -12.08
N PRO A 192 -9.80 1.52 -13.03
CA PRO A 192 -9.82 1.86 -14.46
C PRO A 192 -10.97 2.82 -14.79
N HIS A 193 -10.82 3.56 -15.89
CA HIS A 193 -11.87 4.45 -16.36
C HIS A 193 -13.19 3.70 -16.61
N VAL A 194 -14.31 4.27 -16.16
CA VAL A 194 -15.64 3.61 -16.16
C VAL A 194 -16.08 3.13 -17.55
N HIS A 195 -15.67 3.84 -18.60
CA HIS A 195 -15.98 3.50 -19.99
C HIS A 195 -14.91 2.68 -20.72
N LEU A 196 -13.82 2.29 -20.06
CA LEU A 196 -12.71 1.55 -20.69
C LEU A 196 -13.18 0.29 -21.41
N PHE A 197 -13.95 -0.57 -20.73
CA PHE A 197 -14.41 -1.82 -21.32
C PHE A 197 -15.43 -1.62 -22.45
N ALA A 198 -16.25 -0.57 -22.37
CA ALA A 198 -17.19 -0.23 -23.44
C ALA A 198 -16.45 0.28 -24.68
N PHE A 199 -15.45 1.14 -24.49
CA PHE A 199 -14.55 1.60 -25.55
C PHE A 199 -13.85 0.42 -26.24
N LEU A 200 -13.23 -0.48 -25.47
CA LEU A 200 -12.53 -1.66 -26.00
C LEU A 200 -13.42 -2.56 -26.86
N LYS A 201 -14.70 -2.72 -26.49
CA LYS A 201 -15.68 -3.47 -27.28
C LYS A 201 -16.06 -2.71 -28.55
N ALA A 202 -16.27 -1.40 -28.46
CA ALA A 202 -16.66 -0.57 -29.59
C ALA A 202 -15.59 -0.53 -30.71
N ILE A 203 -14.31 -0.60 -30.35
CA ILE A 203 -13.19 -0.67 -31.31
C ILE A 203 -12.83 -2.11 -31.73
N GLY A 204 -13.57 -3.13 -31.26
CA GLY A 204 -13.30 -4.54 -31.55
C GLY A 204 -12.03 -5.11 -30.90
N PHE A 205 -11.34 -4.35 -30.05
CA PHE A 205 -10.09 -4.78 -29.44
C PHE A 205 -10.30 -5.74 -28.26
N TYR A 206 -11.44 -5.68 -27.57
CA TYR A 206 -11.73 -6.50 -26.38
C TYR A 206 -11.59 -8.01 -26.62
N SER A 207 -11.99 -8.51 -27.79
CA SER A 207 -11.87 -9.94 -28.15
C SER A 207 -10.44 -10.35 -28.53
N LEU A 208 -9.54 -9.38 -28.70
CA LEU A 208 -8.16 -9.59 -29.12
C LEU A 208 -7.16 -9.50 -27.94
N ILE A 209 -7.66 -9.30 -26.71
CA ILE A 209 -6.87 -9.26 -25.46
C ILE A 209 -6.74 -10.64 -24.83
#